data_AF-K2DAY4-F1
#
_entry.id   AF-K2DAY4-F1
#
_cell.length_a   1.000
_cell.length_b   1.000
_cell.length_c   1.000
_cell.angle_alpha   90.00
_cell.angle_beta   90.00
_cell.angle_gamma   90.00
#
_symmetry.space_group_name_H-M   'P 1'
#
loop_
_entity.id
_entity.type
_entity.pdbx_description
1 polymer ?
#
loop_
_entity_poly.entity_id
_entity_poly.type
_entity_poly.pdbx_seq_one_letter_code
_entity_poly.pdbx_strand_id
1 'polypeptide(L)' 'MKDVLEKLLSFAKKEIKVEEDPERFYPVDIKLAVGDNSKLKSLTGWEPQIPLDQTLEDALDYWRDKP' A
#
# COMPACT_ATOMS: atom_id res chain seq x y z
N MET A 1 9.34 0.58 3.96
CA MET A 1 9.06 0.90 2.53
C MET A 1 9.12 -0.34 1.64
N LYS A 2 9.97 -1.34 1.94
CA LYS A 2 10.03 -2.60 1.17
C LYS A 2 8.78 -3.48 1.29
N ASP A 3 8.09 -3.44 2.43
CA ASP A 3 7.01 -4.36 2.76
C ASP A 3 5.80 -4.29 1.81
N VAL A 4 5.44 -3.10 1.31
CA VAL A 4 4.31 -2.94 0.37
C VAL A 4 4.69 -3.40 -1.03
N LEU A 5 5.89 -3.08 -1.50
CA LEU A 5 6.39 -3.55 -2.79
C LEU A 5 6.50 -5.08 -2.81
N GLU A 6 7.05 -5.68 -1.76
CA GLU A 6 7.16 -7.13 -1.63
C GLU A 6 5.79 -7.82 -1.66
N LYS A 7 4.77 -7.25 -1.00
CA LYS A 7 3.38 -7.72 -1.08
C LYS A 7 2.82 -7.61 -2.50
N LEU A 8 3.02 -6.49 -3.18
CA LEU A 8 2.55 -6.34 -4.56
C LEU A 8 3.24 -7.33 -5.52
N LEU A 9 4.54 -7.58 -5.32
CA LEU A 9 5.30 -8.55 -6.09
C LEU A 9 4.84 -9.99 -5.83
N SER A 10 4.44 -10.34 -4.61
CA SER A 10 3.92 -11.68 -4.31
C SER A 10 2.59 -11.98 -5.02
N PHE A 11 1.83 -10.94 -5.39
CA PHE A 11 0.61 -11.06 -6.20
C PHE A 11 0.88 -11.06 -7.71
N ALA A 12 2.12 -10.87 -8.15
CA ALA A 12 2.46 -10.79 -9.58
C ALA A 12 2.39 -12.17 -10.25
N LYS A 13 1.77 -12.23 -11.43
CA LYS A 13 1.68 -13.45 -12.25
C LYS A 13 2.91 -13.69 -13.12
N LYS A 14 3.89 -12.78 -13.08
CA LYS A 14 5.12 -12.78 -13.88
C LYS A 14 6.26 -12.23 -13.03
N GLU A 15 7.48 -12.61 -13.38
CA GLU A 15 8.68 -12.04 -12.78
C GLU A 15 8.78 -10.54 -13.13
N ILE A 16 9.07 -9.71 -12.12
CA ILE A 16 9.25 -8.27 -12.25
C ILE A 16 10.62 -7.92 -11.67
N LYS A 17 11.47 -7.33 -12.49
CA LYS A 17 12.76 -6.79 -12.05
C LYS A 17 12.54 -5.45 -11.36
N VAL A 18 13.06 -5.30 -10.16
CA VAL A 18 13.04 -4.04 -9.41
C VAL A 18 14.36 -3.29 -9.65
N GLU A 19 14.26 -2.01 -9.99
CA GLU A 19 15.40 -1.11 -10.18
C GLU A 19 15.16 0.18 -9.39
N GLU A 20 16.21 0.70 -8.74
CA GLU A 20 16.14 1.97 -8.02
C GLU A 20 16.41 3.13 -8.98
N ASP A 21 15.55 4.14 -8.96
CA ASP A 21 15.66 5.36 -9.77
C ASP A 21 15.76 6.58 -8.84
N PRO A 22 16.95 7.21 -8.71
CA PRO A 22 17.18 8.37 -7.85
C PRO A 22 16.20 9.53 -8.08
N GLU A 23 15.69 9.70 -9.31
CA GLU A 23 14.78 10.80 -9.65
C GLU A 23 13.38 10.61 -9.04
N ARG A 24 13.04 9.39 -8.61
CA ARG A 24 11.75 9.05 -7.97
C ARG A 24 11.78 9.18 -6.45
N PHE A 25 12.93 9.42 -5.85
CA PHE A 25 13.02 9.64 -4.40
C PHE A 25 12.68 11.08 -4.06
N TYR A 26 11.88 11.26 -3.01
CA TYR A 26 11.65 12.60 -2.48
C TYR A 26 12.96 13.19 -1.94
N PRO A 27 13.26 14.47 -2.21
CA PRO A 27 14.46 15.14 -1.69
C PRO A 27 14.57 15.13 -0.16
N VAL A 28 13.43 14.98 0.53
CA VAL A 28 13.34 14.79 1.98
C VAL A 28 12.40 13.63 2.25
N ASP A 29 12.90 12.59 2.94
CA ASP A 29 12.14 11.40 3.27
C ASP A 29 11.63 11.43 4.72
N ILE A 30 10.34 11.16 4.91
CA ILE A 30 9.71 11.03 6.24
C ILE A 30 9.83 9.56 6.65
N LYS A 31 10.73 9.27 7.60
CA LYS A 31 11.03 7.89 8.04
C LYS A 31 9.82 7.12 8.56
N LEU A 32 8.87 7.80 9.22
CA LEU A 32 7.65 7.21 9.75
C LEU A 32 6.55 8.25 9.88
N ALA A 33 5.39 7.97 9.30
CA ALA A 33 4.17 8.74 9.49
C ALA A 33 3.04 7.77 9.87
N VAL A 34 2.51 7.91 11.08
CA VAL A 34 1.43 7.07 11.61
C VAL A 34 0.38 7.97 12.24
N GLY A 35 -0.89 7.75 11.90
CA GLY A 35 -2.02 8.45 12.52
C GLY A 35 -2.63 7.63 13.66
N ASP A 36 -3.04 8.31 14.72
CA ASP A 36 -3.88 7.73 15.78
C ASP A 36 -5.36 8.02 15.50
N ASN A 37 -6.15 6.97 15.33
CA ASN A 37 -7.59 7.06 15.06
C ASN A 37 -8.46 6.89 16.32
N SER A 38 -7.88 6.81 17.52
CA SER A 38 -8.60 6.54 18.77
C SER A 38 -9.79 7.49 19.03
N LYS A 39 -9.65 8.78 18.67
CA LYS A 39 -10.74 9.76 18.78
C LYS A 39 -11.91 9.47 17.84
N LEU A 40 -11.63 9.03 16.62
CA LEU A 40 -12.68 8.64 15.66
C LEU A 40 -13.39 7.37 16.15
N LYS A 41 -12.61 6.37 16.57
CA LYS A 41 -13.13 5.11 17.14
C LYS A 41 -14.07 5.38 18.31
N SER A 42 -13.67 6.20 19.28
CA SER A 42 -14.45 6.45 20.49
C SER A 42 -15.77 7.19 20.24
N LEU A 43 -15.80 8.10 19.26
CA LEU A 43 -16.98 8.91 18.98
C LEU A 43 -17.99 8.22 18.05
N THR A 44 -17.54 7.29 17.21
CA THR A 44 -18.37 6.75 16.13
C THR A 44 -18.46 5.22 16.12
N GLY A 45 -17.63 4.52 16.90
CA GLY A 45 -17.46 3.08 16.79
C GLY A 45 -16.79 2.63 15.47
N TRP A 46 -16.34 3.58 14.65
CA TRP A 46 -15.69 3.27 13.38
C TRP A 46 -14.39 2.48 13.60
N GLU A 47 -14.17 1.47 12.77
CA GLU A 47 -12.92 0.68 12.72
C GLU A 47 -12.60 0.31 11.26
N PRO A 48 -11.31 0.22 10.89
CA PRO A 48 -10.93 -0.25 9.55
C PRO A 48 -11.37 -1.71 9.36
N GLN A 49 -12.19 -1.95 8.33
CA GLN A 49 -12.73 -3.29 8.03
C GLN A 49 -11.96 -4.01 6.93
N ILE A 50 -11.21 -3.28 6.11
CA ILE A 50 -10.50 -3.81 4.96
C ILE A 50 -9.01 -3.90 5.31
N PRO A 51 -8.43 -5.11 5.38
CA PRO A 51 -6.99 -5.26 5.57
C PRO A 51 -6.20 -4.67 4.40
N LEU A 52 -4.94 -4.30 4.65
CA LEU A 52 -4.07 -3.74 3.61
C LEU A 52 -3.91 -4.71 2.43
N ASP A 53 -3.77 -6.01 2.71
CA ASP A 53 -3.55 -7.02 1.66
C ASP A 53 -4.73 -7.09 0.70
N GLN A 54 -5.97 -7.04 1.21
CA GLN A 54 -7.18 -6.96 0.39
C GLN A 54 -7.19 -5.68 -0.46
N THR A 55 -6.83 -4.54 0.15
CA THR A 55 -6.76 -3.25 -0.57
C THR A 55 -5.80 -3.31 -1.76
N LEU A 56 -4.64 -3.95 -1.58
CA LEU A 56 -3.62 -4.09 -2.62
C LEU A 56 -4.08 -5.05 -3.73
N GLU A 57 -4.72 -6.17 -3.37
CA GLU A 57 -5.28 -7.13 -4.33
C GLU A 57 -6.41 -6.50 -5.16
N ASP A 58 -7.37 -5.84 -4.51
CA ASP A 58 -8.48 -5.13 -5.16
C ASP A 58 -7.96 -4.07 -6.16
N ALA A 59 -6.92 -3.33 -5.77
CA ALA A 59 -6.31 -2.33 -6.64
C ALA A 59 -5.66 -2.98 -7.88
N LEU A 60 -4.98 -4.11 -7.72
CA LEU A 60 -4.36 -4.82 -8.85
C LEU A 60 -5.42 -5.42 -9.78
N ASP A 61 -6.47 -6.03 -9.22
CA ASP A 61 -7.53 -6.66 -10.00
C ASP A 61 -8.33 -5.63 -10.79
N TYR A 62 -8.61 -4.46 -10.20
CA TYR A 62 -9.18 -3.33 -10.94
C TYR A 62 -8.38 -2.97 -12.20
N TRP A 63 -7.04 -2.98 -12.13
CA TRP A 63 -6.19 -2.68 -13.29
C TRP A 63 -6.09 -3.83 -14.29
N ARG A 64 -6.18 -5.08 -13.83
CA ARG A 64 -6.13 -6.28 -14.68
C ARG A 64 -7.41 -6.48 -15.49
N ASP A 65 -8.54 -6.03 -14.96
CA ASP A 65 -9.85 -6.12 -15.62
C ASP A 65 -10.07 -5.05 -16.70
N LYS A 66 -9.16 -4.08 -16.83
CA LYS A 66 -9.21 -3.09 -17.92
C LYS A 66 -8.64 -3.69 -19.22
N PRO A 67 -9.31 -3.45 -20.37
CA PRO A 67 -8.85 -3.91 -21.68
C PRO A 67 -7.58 -3.19 -22.16
#